data_AF-A0A432HJ84-F1
#
_entry.id   AF-A0A432HJ84-F1
#
_cell.length_a   1.000
_cell.length_b   1.000
_cell.length_c   1.000
_cell.angle_alpha   90.00
_cell.angle_beta   90.00
_cell.angle_gamma   90.00
#
_symmetry.space_group_name_H-M   'P 1'
#
loop_
_entity.id
_entity.type
_entity.pdbx_description
1 polymer ?
#
loop_
_entity_poly.entity_id
_entity_poly.type
_entity_poly.pdbx_seq_one_letter_code
_entity_poly.pdbx_strand_id
1 'polypeptide(L)' 'MDQIDPARMADYIGQLRETAEALQKMGKDLPAVDKNISRLLASVKMLELNINDLVELSGK' A
#
# COMPACT_ATOMS: atom_id res chain seq x y z
N MET A 1 13.10 -20.27 -7.37
CA MET A 1 12.44 -18.99 -7.05
C MET A 1 10.96 -19.29 -7.04
N ASP A 2 10.28 -19.05 -5.93
CA ASP A 2 8.82 -19.15 -5.90
C ASP A 2 8.24 -18.24 -6.99
N GLN A 3 7.19 -18.72 -7.65
CA GLN A 3 6.49 -17.94 -8.65
C GLN A 3 5.84 -16.75 -7.95
N ILE A 4 6.20 -15.53 -8.37
CA ILE A 4 5.60 -14.30 -7.85
C ILE A 4 4.14 -14.26 -8.33
N ASP A 5 3.22 -13.91 -7.42
CA ASP A 5 1.79 -13.69 -7.70
C ASP A 5 1.49 -12.18 -7.54
N PRO A 6 1.57 -11.40 -8.64
CA PRO A 6 1.38 -9.94 -8.58
C PRO A 6 -0.02 -9.53 -8.14
N ALA A 7 -1.05 -10.33 -8.46
CA ALA A 7 -2.42 -10.04 -8.08
C ALA A 7 -2.59 -10.13 -6.56
N ARG A 8 -2.05 -11.19 -5.95
CA ARG A 8 -2.07 -11.33 -4.49
C ARG A 8 -1.26 -10.25 -3.78
N MET A 9 -0.15 -9.81 -4.37
CA MET A 9 0.60 -8.66 -3.84
C MET A 9 -0.22 -7.38 -3.90
N ALA A 10 -0.91 -7.11 -5.02
CA ALA A 10 -1.77 -5.95 -5.16
C ALA A 10 -2.89 -5.92 -4.11
N ASP A 11 -3.52 -7.07 -3.83
CA ASP A 11 -4.53 -7.20 -2.78
C ASP A 11 -3.99 -6.84 -1.39
N TYR A 12 -2.79 -7.32 -1.03
CA TYR A 12 -2.17 -6.99 0.26
C TYR A 12 -1.76 -5.52 0.34
N ILE A 13 -1.26 -4.93 -0.75
CA ILE A 13 -0.92 -3.51 -0.81
C ILE A 13 -2.19 -2.66 -0.62
N GLY A 14 -3.31 -3.05 -1.23
CA GLY A 14 -4.61 -2.41 -1.02
C GLY A 14 -5.07 -2.44 0.44
N GLN A 15 -4.95 -3.60 1.10
CA GLN A 15 -5.28 -3.75 2.52
C GLN A 15 -4.39 -2.88 3.42
N LEU A 16 -3.10 -2.74 3.09
CA LEU A 16 -2.18 -1.84 3.81
C LEU A 16 -2.63 -0.38 3.68
N ARG A 17 -3.04 0.06 2.49
CA ARG A 17 -3.56 1.42 2.27
C ARG A 17 -4.80 1.68 3.12
N GLU A 18 -5.79 0.79 3.06
CA GLU A 18 -7.05 0.94 3.81
C GLU A 18 -6.81 0.98 5.33
N THR A 19 -5.91 0.11 5.82
CA THR A 19 -5.53 0.09 7.23
C THR A 19 -4.81 1.38 7.64
N ALA A 20 -3.88 1.87 6.81
CA ALA A 20 -3.17 3.12 7.07
C ALA A 20 -4.13 4.32 7.08
N GLU A 21 -5.06 4.42 6.14
CA GLU A 21 -6.08 5.47 6.11
C GLU A 21 -6.99 5.43 7.35
N ALA A 22 -7.35 4.23 7.82
CA ALA A 22 -8.12 4.08 9.06
C ALA A 22 -7.32 4.58 10.28
N LEU A 23 -6.04 4.22 10.39
CA LEU A 23 -5.15 4.70 11.45
C LEU A 23 -4.97 6.23 11.39
N GLN A 24 -4.87 6.81 10.19
CA GLN A 24 -4.76 8.26 10.04
C GLN A 24 -5.99 8.98 10.61
N LYS A 25 -7.20 8.48 10.30
CA LYS A 25 -8.45 9.06 10.80
C LYS A 25 -8.54 8.99 12.32
N MET A 26 -8.10 7.87 12.93
CA MET A 26 -8.09 7.68 14.39
C MET A 26 -7.01 8.51 15.08
N GLY A 27 -5.87 8.72 14.42
CA GLY A 27 -4.67 9.36 14.97
C GLY A 27 -4.47 10.82 14.55
N LYS A 28 -5.43 11.45 13.87
CA LYS A 28 -5.27 12.80 13.28
C LYS A 28 -4.84 13.88 14.29
N ASP A 29 -5.25 13.73 15.55
CA ASP A 29 -4.96 14.70 16.62
C ASP A 29 -3.65 14.36 17.37
N LEU A 30 -2.95 13.29 16.96
CA LEU A 30 -1.65 12.86 17.46
C LEU A 30 -0.60 13.13 16.37
N PRO A 31 0.15 14.25 16.42
CA PRO A 31 1.02 14.68 15.32
C PRO A 31 2.07 13.64 14.90
N ALA A 32 2.57 12.84 15.84
CA ALA A 32 3.52 11.76 15.54
C ALA A 32 2.86 10.63 14.73
N VAL A 33 1.60 10.28 15.05
CA VAL A 33 0.85 9.25 14.34
C VAL A 33 0.52 9.75 12.93
N ASP A 34 -0.06 10.95 12.79
CA ASP A 34 -0.41 11.50 11.48
C ASP A 34 0.80 11.60 10.53
N LYS A 35 1.95 12.08 11.02
CA LYS A 35 3.19 12.16 10.24
C LYS A 35 3.74 10.78 9.85
N ASN A 36 3.66 9.80 10.74
CA ASN A 36 4.13 8.44 10.46
C ASN A 36 3.24 7.75 9.43
N ILE A 37 1.93 7.89 9.57
CA ILE A 37 0.97 7.32 8.64
C ILE A 37 1.04 8.00 7.27
N SER A 38 1.24 9.33 7.21
CA SER A 38 1.48 10.04 5.94
C SER A 38 2.70 9.49 5.18
N ARG A 39 3.80 9.20 5.89
CA ARG A 39 4.99 8.58 5.29
C ARG A 39 4.72 7.14 4.84
N LEU A 40 4.00 6.35 5.65
CA LEU A 40 3.60 5.00 5.29
C LEU A 40 2.75 4.99 4.01
N LEU A 41 1.76 5.87 3.90
CA LEU A 41 0.90 6.00 2.72
C LEU A 41 1.70 6.34 1.47
N ALA A 42 2.74 7.19 1.58
CA ALA A 42 3.63 7.46 0.45
C ALA A 42 4.41 6.21 0.00
N SER A 43 4.91 5.40 0.95
CA SER A 43 5.57 4.12 0.63
C SER A 43 4.59 3.10 0.03
N VAL A 44 3.36 3.00 0.56
CA VAL A 44 2.31 2.15 0.01
C VAL A 44 1.97 2.57 -1.42
N LYS A 45 1.88 3.88 -1.70
CA LYS A 45 1.64 4.38 -3.05
C LYS A 45 2.74 3.98 -4.03
N MET A 46 4.00 3.97 -3.60
CA MET A 46 5.09 3.47 -4.43
C MET A 46 4.96 1.98 -4.72
N LEU A 47 4.56 1.17 -3.73
CA LEU A 47 4.30 -0.26 -3.94
C LEU A 47 3.15 -0.49 -4.92
N GLU A 48 2.07 0.31 -4.86
CA GLU A 48 0.98 0.24 -5.84
C GLU A 48 1.47 0.50 -7.27
N LEU A 49 2.32 1.52 -7.46
CA LEU A 49 2.91 1.80 -8.78
C LEU A 49 3.81 0.65 -9.24
N ASN A 50 4.65 0.12 -8.35
CA ASN A 50 5.56 -0.99 -8.70
C ASN A 50 4.82 -2.29 -9.05
N ILE A 51 3.64 -2.55 -8.47
CA ILE A 51 2.90 -3.77 -8.73
C ILE A 51 1.93 -3.64 -9.91
N ASN A 52 1.36 -2.45 -10.16
CA ASN A 52 0.48 -2.22 -11.31
C ASN A 52 1.19 -2.54 -12.62
N ASP A 53 2.45 -2.11 -12.76
CA ASP A 53 3.29 -2.42 -13.92
C ASP A 53 3.41 -3.95 -14.14
N LEU A 54 3.49 -4.74 -13.06
CA LEU A 54 3.62 -6.19 -13.13
C LEU A 54 2.30 -6.92 -13.39
N VAL A 55 1.18 -6.40 -12.86
CA VAL A 55 -0.16 -6.95 -13.11
C VAL A 55 -0.54 -6.76 -14.58
N GLU A 56 -0.26 -5.58 -15.16
CA GLU A 56 -0.51 -5.31 -16.59
C GLU A 56 0.30 -6.24 -17.52
N LEU A 57 1.54 -6.57 -17.15
CA LEU A 57 2.38 -7.51 -17.90
C LEU A 57 1.93 -8.97 -17.77
N SER A 58 1.29 -9.32 -16.66
CA SER A 58 0.80 -10.69 -16.38
C SER A 58 -0.57 -11.00 -17.00
N GLY A 59 -1.28 -9.97 -17.46
CA GLY A 59 -2.58 -10.08 -18.14
C GLY A 59 -2.53 -10.22 -19.67
N LYS A 60 -1.32 -10.37 -20.24
CA LYS A 60 -1.07 -10.78 -21.63
C LYS A 60 -0.56 -12.22 -21.67
#